data_AF-A0A8J4AZ02-F1
#
_entry.id   AF-A0A8J4AZ02-F1
#
_cell.length_a   1.000
_cell.length_b   1.000
_cell.length_c   1.000
_cell.angle_alpha   90.00
_cell.angle_beta   90.00
_cell.angle_gamma   90.00
#
_symmetry.space_group_name_H-M   'P 1'
#
loop_
_entity.id
_entity.type
_entity.pdbx_description
1 polymer ?
#
loop_
_entity_poly.entity_id
_entity_poly.type
_entity_poly.pdbx_seq_one_letter_code
_entity_poly.pdbx_strand_id
1 'polypeptide(L)'
;MSGRQVPWASWGEWQSLRDDLWSTDLQRQEAGLQQVCAWRLRGKLPLGVDVTAHLMDVRRADADWQRSVACAVEASVAAATAPFQLSIAASTDAAVAAGELPLRLRYSMPLIRLVNGISDSQQRGRVASSVAVLSDAAGLPRALVDVRHEATHNELPSLPLLRAAASSALLWLRDNYWDGQCRVLEAAGERIGSLLTILANSWQAATVAGFSCGAMAAAVALEEEEEEEDVDAETKASYSGSEGQRVRRQTMSEIRSLVPTSFTKELLQPILDCAVLVPPEPVPAVPGASQQQQQQLSTQQQREIVDLRAWRSTMRHLLRWYPRLRLLLLKVGDFGVPTGLLRLTRYGHMR
;
A
#
# COMPACT_ATOMS: atom_id res chain seq x y z
N MET A 1 9.68 3.08 15.00
CA MET A 1 10.45 2.43 13.92
C MET A 1 10.44 3.35 12.71
N SER A 2 11.60 3.86 12.28
CA SER A 2 11.69 4.65 11.05
C SER A 2 11.26 3.77 9.89
N GLY A 3 10.21 4.15 9.17
CA GLY A 3 9.72 3.40 8.01
C GLY A 3 10.85 3.22 7.00
N ARG A 4 10.98 2.01 6.45
CA ARG A 4 11.97 1.73 5.41
C ARG A 4 11.76 2.72 4.28
N GLN A 5 12.79 3.47 3.90
CA GLN A 5 12.67 4.42 2.80
C GLN A 5 12.32 3.67 1.51
N VAL A 6 11.29 4.15 0.83
CA VAL A 6 10.81 3.62 -0.44
C VAL A 6 10.90 4.72 -1.51
N PRO A 7 11.14 4.35 -2.77
CA PRO A 7 11.40 5.31 -3.85
C PRO A 7 10.14 5.97 -4.42
N TRP A 8 8.95 5.43 -4.13
CA TRP A 8 7.67 6.01 -4.51
C TRP A 8 7.20 7.06 -3.49
N ALA A 9 6.57 8.11 -3.99
CA ALA A 9 6.02 9.20 -3.21
C ALA A 9 4.71 8.82 -2.51
N SER A 10 3.97 7.83 -3.00
CA SER A 10 2.73 7.33 -2.36
C SER A 10 2.43 5.89 -2.74
N TRP A 11 1.62 5.20 -1.92
CA TRP A 11 1.13 3.86 -2.25
C TRP A 11 0.24 3.85 -3.50
N GLY A 12 -0.40 4.97 -3.84
CA GLY A 12 -1.11 5.12 -5.12
C GLY A 12 -0.16 5.05 -6.31
N GLU A 13 1.01 5.71 -6.24
CA GLU A 13 2.05 5.62 -7.29
C GLU A 13 2.56 4.17 -7.45
N TRP A 14 2.66 3.44 -6.34
CA TRP A 14 3.03 2.02 -6.36
C TRP A 14 1.95 1.12 -6.97
N GLN A 15 0.67 1.37 -6.66
CA GLN A 15 -0.46 0.66 -7.28
C GLN A 15 -0.56 0.95 -8.77
N SER A 16 -0.40 2.21 -9.19
CA SER A 16 -0.40 2.57 -10.61
C SER A 16 0.71 1.85 -11.37
N LEU A 17 1.92 1.79 -10.80
CA LEU A 17 3.01 1.00 -11.40
C LEU A 17 2.62 -0.47 -11.57
N ARG A 18 2.02 -1.10 -10.54
CA ARG A 18 1.54 -2.48 -10.63
C ARG A 18 0.60 -2.62 -11.82
N ASP A 19 -0.41 -1.76 -11.92
CA ASP A 19 -1.41 -1.86 -12.97
C ASP A 19 -0.80 -1.62 -14.37
N ASP A 20 0.20 -0.76 -14.47
CA ASP A 20 0.93 -0.51 -15.71
C ASP A 20 1.79 -1.71 -16.13
N LEU A 21 2.52 -2.34 -15.20
CA LEU A 21 3.35 -3.52 -15.47
C LEU A 21 2.51 -4.72 -15.93
N TRP A 22 1.35 -4.95 -15.32
CA TRP A 22 0.44 -6.05 -15.70
C TRP A 22 -0.61 -5.68 -16.76
N SER A 23 -0.57 -4.45 -17.28
CA SER A 23 -1.46 -4.01 -18.35
C SER A 23 -1.25 -4.85 -19.61
N THR A 24 -2.31 -5.05 -20.40
CA THR A 24 -2.22 -5.63 -21.76
C THR A 24 -1.68 -4.63 -22.78
N ASP A 25 -1.72 -3.33 -22.45
CA ASP A 25 -1.22 -2.26 -23.30
C ASP A 25 0.31 -2.12 -23.18
N LEU A 26 0.99 -2.22 -24.32
CA LEU A 26 2.44 -2.08 -24.42
C LEU A 26 2.92 -0.68 -24.01
N GLN A 27 2.17 0.39 -24.30
CA GLN A 27 2.61 1.74 -23.94
C GLN A 27 2.61 1.93 -22.43
N ARG A 28 1.57 1.44 -21.74
CA ARG A 28 1.49 1.45 -20.27
C ARG A 28 2.60 0.63 -19.64
N GLN A 29 2.85 -0.59 -20.14
CA GLN A 29 3.97 -1.40 -19.67
C GLN A 29 5.32 -0.69 -19.81
N GLU A 30 5.55 0.00 -20.93
CA GLU A 30 6.78 0.78 -21.16
C GLU A 30 6.91 1.94 -20.17
N ALA A 31 5.83 2.70 -19.96
CA ALA A 31 5.81 3.76 -18.96
C ALA A 31 6.10 3.21 -17.55
N GLY A 32 5.55 2.05 -17.20
CA GLY A 32 5.83 1.37 -15.93
C GLY A 32 7.31 1.00 -15.77
N LEU A 33 7.94 0.45 -16.81
CA LEU A 33 9.36 0.10 -16.79
C LEU A 33 10.26 1.35 -16.66
N GLN A 34 9.91 2.43 -17.36
CA GLN A 34 10.58 3.72 -17.23
C GLN A 34 10.43 4.31 -15.82
N GLN A 35 9.26 4.15 -15.20
CA GLN A 35 9.05 4.56 -13.81
C GLN A 35 9.93 3.77 -12.84
N VAL A 36 10.10 2.47 -13.05
CA VAL A 36 11.04 1.66 -12.25
C VAL A 36 12.47 2.14 -12.43
N CYS A 37 12.89 2.47 -13.64
CA CYS A 37 14.20 3.09 -13.90
C CYS A 37 14.37 4.41 -13.14
N ALA A 38 13.35 5.27 -13.14
CA ALA A 38 13.37 6.50 -12.35
C ALA A 38 13.49 6.22 -10.84
N TRP A 39 12.83 5.18 -10.34
CA TRP A 39 12.95 4.77 -8.93
C TRP A 39 14.32 4.19 -8.58
N ARG A 40 15.00 3.49 -9.50
CA ARG A 40 16.40 3.03 -9.31
C ARG A 40 17.35 4.20 -9.02
N LEU A 41 17.09 5.38 -9.61
CA LEU A 41 17.87 6.60 -9.36
C LEU A 41 17.60 7.22 -7.99
N ARG A 42 16.40 7.03 -7.43
CA ARG A 42 16.00 7.59 -6.12
C ARG A 42 16.55 6.80 -4.94
N GLY A 43 16.84 5.51 -5.13
CA GLY A 43 17.39 4.67 -4.08
C GLY A 43 17.23 3.17 -4.34
N LYS A 44 17.42 2.39 -3.28
CA LYS A 44 17.37 0.92 -3.36
C LYS A 44 15.94 0.44 -3.56
N LEU A 45 15.69 -0.22 -4.70
CA LEU A 45 14.41 -0.86 -4.97
C LEU A 45 14.21 -2.13 -4.13
N PRO A 46 12.96 -2.44 -3.72
CA PRO A 46 12.60 -3.77 -3.27
C PRO A 46 12.87 -4.82 -4.35
N LEU A 47 13.30 -6.01 -3.92
CA LEU A 47 13.63 -7.11 -4.82
C LEU A 47 12.47 -7.45 -5.77
N GLY A 48 11.24 -7.50 -5.24
CA GLY A 48 10.05 -7.83 -6.04
C GLY A 48 9.84 -6.88 -7.21
N VAL A 49 9.99 -5.56 -7.00
CA VAL A 49 9.86 -4.56 -8.07
C VAL A 49 10.96 -4.71 -9.11
N ASP A 50 12.21 -4.81 -8.65
CA ASP A 50 13.36 -4.83 -9.55
C ASP A 50 13.43 -6.10 -10.41
N VAL A 51 13.15 -7.26 -9.82
CA VAL A 51 13.09 -8.54 -10.55
C VAL A 51 11.93 -8.55 -11.53
N THR A 52 10.75 -8.05 -11.12
CA THR A 52 9.57 -7.98 -12.02
C THR A 52 9.91 -7.16 -13.27
N ALA A 53 10.41 -5.94 -13.08
CA ALA A 53 10.76 -5.05 -14.18
C ALA A 53 11.82 -5.67 -15.09
N HIS A 54 12.89 -6.23 -14.50
CA HIS A 54 13.93 -6.89 -15.28
C HIS A 54 13.36 -8.06 -16.10
N LEU A 55 12.55 -8.95 -15.51
CA LEU A 55 11.95 -10.07 -16.26
C LEU A 55 11.04 -9.58 -17.40
N MET A 56 10.28 -8.50 -17.20
CA MET A 56 9.47 -7.90 -18.25
C MET A 56 10.32 -7.27 -19.36
N ASP A 57 11.40 -6.56 -19.01
CA ASP A 57 12.37 -6.01 -19.96
C ASP A 57 12.99 -7.11 -20.82
N VAL A 58 13.39 -8.23 -20.21
CA VAL A 58 13.96 -9.37 -20.97
C VAL A 58 12.92 -10.02 -21.87
N ARG A 59 11.67 -10.21 -21.39
CA ARG A 59 10.59 -10.75 -22.22
C ARG A 59 10.29 -9.89 -23.44
N ARG A 60 10.40 -8.57 -23.32
CA ARG A 60 10.28 -7.66 -24.47
C ARG A 60 11.42 -7.84 -25.45
N ALA A 61 12.65 -7.79 -24.97
CA ALA A 61 13.83 -7.97 -25.80
C ALA A 61 13.84 -9.34 -26.51
N ASP A 62 13.36 -10.39 -25.85
CA ASP A 62 13.19 -11.72 -26.41
C ASP A 62 12.13 -11.74 -27.52
N ALA A 63 10.97 -11.09 -27.30
CA ALA A 63 9.94 -10.97 -28.34
C ALA A 63 10.40 -10.14 -29.55
N ASP A 64 11.17 -9.07 -29.34
CA ASP A 64 11.78 -8.28 -30.40
C ASP A 64 12.80 -9.11 -31.20
N TRP A 65 13.63 -9.88 -30.50
CA TRP A 65 14.58 -10.81 -31.11
C TRP A 65 13.87 -11.88 -31.93
N GLN A 66 12.82 -12.52 -31.40
CA GLN A 66 12.01 -13.50 -32.13
C GLN A 66 11.40 -12.92 -33.41
N ARG A 67 10.88 -11.68 -33.36
CA ARG A 67 10.35 -10.98 -34.54
C ARG A 67 11.44 -10.69 -35.57
N SER A 68 12.61 -10.25 -35.12
CA SER A 68 13.77 -10.03 -36.00
C SER A 68 14.21 -11.32 -36.69
N VAL A 69 14.24 -12.44 -35.96
CA VAL A 69 14.58 -13.76 -36.51
C VAL A 69 13.54 -14.22 -37.52
N ALA A 70 12.24 -14.10 -37.21
CA ALA A 70 11.16 -14.46 -38.13
C ALA A 70 11.25 -13.67 -39.44
N CYS A 71 11.42 -12.35 -39.36
CA CYS A 71 11.59 -11.48 -40.53
C CYS A 71 12.83 -11.86 -41.37
N ALA A 72 13.96 -12.17 -40.72
CA ALA A 72 15.17 -12.61 -41.41
C ALA A 72 14.99 -13.96 -42.12
N VAL A 73 14.27 -14.90 -41.51
CA VAL A 73 13.94 -16.20 -42.12
C VAL A 73 13.00 -16.00 -43.31
N GLU A 74 11.94 -15.21 -43.18
CA GLU A 74 11.03 -14.89 -44.28
C GLU A 74 11.77 -14.23 -45.47
N ALA A 75 12.67 -13.27 -45.18
CA ALA A 75 13.50 -12.64 -46.20
C ALA A 75 14.46 -13.63 -46.86
N SER A 76 15.04 -14.56 -46.11
CA SER A 76 15.91 -15.63 -46.63
C SER A 76 15.15 -16.59 -47.54
N VAL A 77 13.94 -17.01 -47.14
CA VAL A 77 13.05 -17.86 -47.94
C VAL A 77 12.65 -17.15 -49.23
N ALA A 78 12.26 -15.87 -49.16
CA ALA A 78 11.93 -15.07 -50.35
C ALA A 78 13.12 -14.94 -51.32
N ALA A 79 14.32 -14.71 -50.79
CA ALA A 79 15.55 -14.64 -51.57
C ALA A 79 15.95 -15.99 -52.19
N ALA A 80 15.67 -17.11 -51.50
CA ALA A 80 15.94 -18.46 -52.02
C ALA A 80 15.06 -18.83 -53.22
N THR A 81 13.88 -18.21 -53.36
CA THR A 81 13.00 -18.32 -54.54
C THR A 81 13.43 -17.46 -55.74
N ALA A 82 14.40 -16.55 -55.58
CA ALA A 82 14.87 -15.69 -56.67
C ALA A 82 15.89 -16.42 -57.58
N PRO A 83 15.92 -16.15 -58.90
CA PRO A 83 16.65 -16.96 -59.90
C PRO A 83 18.20 -16.80 -59.90
N PHE A 84 18.82 -16.32 -58.82
CA PHE A 84 20.27 -16.22 -58.70
C PHE A 84 20.71 -16.47 -57.25
N GLN A 85 21.29 -17.65 -56.99
CA GLN A 85 21.59 -18.15 -55.65
C GLN A 85 22.98 -17.73 -55.14
N LEU A 86 23.01 -17.03 -54.01
CA LEU A 86 24.18 -16.83 -53.13
C LEU A 86 23.82 -17.35 -51.73
N SER A 87 24.80 -17.92 -51.02
CA SER A 87 24.63 -18.71 -49.77
C SER A 87 24.24 -17.89 -48.53
N ILE A 88 22.98 -17.44 -48.44
CA ILE A 88 22.47 -16.64 -47.31
C ILE A 88 22.07 -17.50 -46.08
N ALA A 89 21.85 -18.81 -46.24
CA ALA A 89 21.38 -19.66 -45.12
C ALA A 89 22.35 -19.69 -43.91
N ALA A 90 23.67 -19.79 -44.15
CA ALA A 90 24.66 -19.86 -43.07
C ALA A 90 24.77 -18.57 -42.24
N SER A 91 24.40 -17.40 -42.78
CA SER A 91 24.43 -16.15 -42.03
C SER A 91 23.23 -15.99 -41.10
N THR A 92 22.09 -16.61 -41.42
CA THR A 92 20.89 -16.58 -40.56
C THR A 92 21.06 -17.39 -39.29
N ASP A 93 21.57 -18.62 -39.36
CA ASP A 93 21.81 -19.47 -38.20
C ASP A 93 22.83 -18.86 -37.22
N ALA A 94 23.90 -18.25 -37.75
CA ALA A 94 24.90 -17.56 -36.93
C ALA A 94 24.32 -16.32 -36.23
N ALA A 95 23.45 -15.55 -36.89
CA ALA A 95 22.79 -14.39 -36.29
C ALA A 95 21.77 -14.79 -35.21
N VAL A 96 21.04 -15.89 -35.42
CA VAL A 96 20.14 -16.47 -34.41
C VAL A 96 20.95 -16.90 -33.19
N ALA A 97 22.01 -17.67 -33.37
CA ALA A 97 22.87 -18.13 -32.28
C ALA A 97 23.52 -16.96 -31.50
N ALA A 98 23.92 -15.89 -32.20
CA ALA A 98 24.53 -14.71 -31.58
C ALA A 98 23.58 -13.95 -30.64
N GLY A 99 22.26 -13.95 -30.92
CA GLY A 99 21.26 -13.30 -30.07
C GLY A 99 20.77 -14.17 -28.90
N GLU A 100 20.90 -15.50 -28.99
CA GLU A 100 20.40 -16.41 -27.97
C GLU A 100 21.20 -16.36 -26.66
N LEU A 101 22.54 -16.38 -26.71
CA LEU A 101 23.37 -16.37 -25.51
C LEU A 101 23.15 -15.10 -24.64
N PRO A 102 23.14 -13.87 -25.20
CA PRO A 102 22.79 -12.68 -24.44
C PRO A 102 21.42 -12.75 -23.76
N LEU A 103 20.40 -13.31 -24.43
CA LEU A 103 19.07 -13.49 -23.84
C LEU A 103 19.09 -14.49 -22.68
N ARG A 104 19.80 -15.61 -22.82
CA ARG A 104 19.94 -16.61 -21.74
C ARG A 104 20.60 -16.00 -20.50
N LEU A 105 21.63 -15.18 -20.68
CA LEU A 105 22.29 -14.47 -19.57
C LEU A 105 21.35 -13.43 -18.93
N ARG A 106 20.64 -12.65 -19.76
CA ARG A 106 19.68 -11.64 -19.28
C ARG A 106 18.54 -12.27 -18.49
N TYR A 107 18.02 -13.43 -18.88
CA TYR A 107 17.01 -14.16 -18.12
C TYR A 107 17.56 -14.75 -16.82
N SER A 108 18.77 -15.31 -16.85
CA SER A 108 19.35 -16.00 -15.70
C SER A 108 19.61 -15.05 -14.53
N MET A 109 20.06 -13.82 -14.80
CA MET A 109 20.38 -12.84 -13.76
C MET A 109 19.23 -12.52 -12.79
N PRO A 110 18.04 -12.06 -13.24
CA PRO A 110 16.92 -11.79 -12.34
C PRO A 110 16.38 -13.06 -11.67
N LEU A 111 16.42 -14.22 -12.32
CA LEU A 111 15.98 -15.49 -11.73
C LEU A 111 16.88 -15.92 -10.56
N ILE A 112 18.20 -15.86 -10.75
CA ILE A 112 19.17 -16.14 -9.67
C ILE A 112 18.97 -15.15 -8.51
N ARG A 113 18.82 -13.86 -8.81
CA ARG A 113 18.59 -12.82 -7.79
C ARG A 113 17.30 -13.04 -7.02
N LEU A 114 16.24 -13.48 -7.69
CA LEU A 114 14.97 -13.80 -7.05
C LEU A 114 15.14 -14.93 -6.03
N VAL A 115 15.65 -16.09 -6.48
CA VAL A 115 15.78 -17.29 -5.64
C VAL A 115 16.71 -17.02 -4.46
N ASN A 116 17.86 -16.40 -4.70
CA ASN A 116 18.79 -16.03 -3.62
C ASN A 116 18.14 -15.05 -2.66
N GLY A 117 17.53 -13.98 -3.16
CA GLY A 117 16.94 -12.95 -2.29
C GLY A 117 15.76 -13.45 -1.44
N ILE A 118 14.95 -14.38 -1.96
CA ILE A 118 13.89 -15.03 -1.18
C ILE A 118 14.49 -15.99 -0.15
N SER A 119 15.45 -16.84 -0.56
CA SER A 119 16.10 -17.78 0.35
C SER A 119 16.80 -17.07 1.51
N ASP A 120 17.54 -16.00 1.21
CA ASP A 120 18.22 -15.17 2.21
C ASP A 120 17.23 -14.51 3.17
N SER A 121 16.05 -14.07 2.68
CA SER A 121 15.01 -13.49 3.53
C SER A 121 14.36 -14.50 4.47
N GLN A 122 14.33 -15.78 4.09
CA GLN A 122 13.72 -16.86 4.85
C GLN A 122 14.70 -17.55 5.80
N GLN A 123 16.00 -17.32 5.62
CA GLN A 123 17.05 -17.85 6.48
C GLN A 123 16.90 -17.26 7.90
N ARG A 124 16.36 -18.06 8.82
CA ARG A 124 16.21 -17.73 10.23
C ARG A 124 17.23 -18.50 11.07
N GLY A 125 18.04 -17.79 11.85
CA GLY A 125 19.00 -18.40 12.79
C GLY A 125 20.44 -18.47 12.28
N ARG A 126 21.34 -19.01 13.13
CA ARG A 126 22.80 -19.02 12.92
C ARG A 126 23.30 -20.13 11.99
N VAL A 127 22.52 -21.20 11.80
CA VAL A 127 22.92 -22.36 10.97
C VAL A 127 22.28 -22.23 9.59
N ALA A 128 23.10 -22.31 8.54
CA ALA A 128 22.65 -22.22 7.16
C ALA A 128 21.76 -23.42 6.78
N SER A 129 20.56 -23.13 6.29
CA SER A 129 19.68 -24.14 5.67
C SER A 129 19.89 -24.17 4.16
N SER A 130 19.50 -25.26 3.50
CA SER A 130 19.63 -25.36 2.05
C SER A 130 18.65 -24.44 1.33
N VAL A 131 19.06 -23.93 0.16
CA VAL A 131 18.24 -23.06 -0.69
C VAL A 131 16.90 -23.71 -1.07
N ALA A 132 16.91 -25.03 -1.29
CA ALA A 132 15.69 -25.79 -1.59
C ALA A 132 14.69 -25.73 -0.43
N VAL A 133 15.13 -26.02 0.81
CA VAL A 133 14.26 -25.99 1.99
C VAL A 133 13.70 -24.59 2.25
N LEU A 134 14.55 -23.56 2.09
CA LEU A 134 14.13 -22.16 2.28
C LEU A 134 13.12 -21.71 1.21
N SER A 135 13.31 -22.16 -0.03
CA SER A 135 12.42 -21.87 -1.15
C SER A 135 11.07 -22.58 -1.01
N ASP A 136 11.08 -23.84 -0.57
CA ASP A 136 9.86 -24.61 -0.28
C ASP A 136 9.05 -23.94 0.84
N ALA A 137 9.71 -23.46 1.89
CA ALA A 137 9.07 -22.69 2.96
C ALA A 137 8.49 -21.35 2.49
N ALA A 138 8.97 -20.79 1.37
CA ALA A 138 8.42 -19.61 0.72
C ALA A 138 7.38 -19.93 -0.37
N GLY A 139 7.13 -21.21 -0.64
CA GLY A 139 6.26 -21.64 -1.74
C GLY A 139 6.80 -21.29 -3.13
N LEU A 140 8.12 -21.17 -3.29
CA LEU A 140 8.72 -20.95 -4.61
C LEU A 140 8.62 -22.21 -5.48
N PRO A 141 8.31 -22.11 -6.78
CA PRO A 141 8.34 -23.26 -7.68
C PRO A 141 9.73 -23.91 -7.73
N ARG A 142 9.80 -25.22 -7.55
CA ARG A 142 11.05 -26.01 -7.58
C ARG A 142 11.87 -25.78 -8.85
N ALA A 143 11.20 -25.62 -9.99
CA ALA A 143 11.86 -25.31 -11.27
C ALA A 143 12.72 -24.03 -11.24
N LEU A 144 12.37 -23.03 -10.41
CA LEU A 144 13.20 -21.83 -10.25
C LEU A 144 14.48 -22.12 -9.47
N VAL A 145 14.40 -22.99 -8.47
CA VAL A 145 15.56 -23.43 -7.68
C VAL A 145 16.51 -24.23 -8.56
N ASP A 146 15.97 -25.12 -9.39
CA ASP A 146 16.73 -25.94 -10.34
C ASP A 146 17.43 -25.04 -11.37
N VAL A 147 16.72 -24.10 -11.99
CA VAL A 147 17.30 -23.11 -12.92
C VAL A 147 18.39 -22.27 -12.27
N ARG A 148 18.21 -21.86 -11.01
CA ARG A 148 19.25 -21.16 -10.26
C ARG A 148 20.48 -22.04 -10.04
N HIS A 149 20.29 -23.31 -9.69
CA HIS A 149 21.40 -24.25 -9.47
C HIS A 149 22.19 -24.49 -10.77
N GLU A 150 21.49 -24.76 -11.87
CA GLU A 150 22.08 -24.95 -13.20
C GLU A 150 22.87 -23.72 -13.64
N ALA A 151 22.26 -22.52 -13.57
CA ALA A 151 22.88 -21.30 -14.06
C ALA A 151 24.11 -20.83 -13.25
N THR A 152 24.30 -21.31 -12.01
CA THR A 152 25.45 -20.94 -11.17
C THR A 152 26.52 -22.00 -11.07
N HIS A 153 26.17 -23.29 -11.14
CA HIS A 153 27.10 -24.40 -10.90
C HIS A 153 27.36 -25.28 -12.11
N ASN A 154 26.42 -25.34 -13.06
CA ASN A 154 26.51 -26.17 -14.25
C ASN A 154 26.58 -25.28 -15.49
N GLU A 155 25.96 -25.73 -16.58
CA GLU A 155 25.79 -24.97 -17.79
C GLU A 155 24.57 -24.06 -17.70
N LEU A 156 24.63 -22.95 -18.43
CA LEU A 156 23.51 -22.02 -18.52
C LEU A 156 22.27 -22.76 -19.05
N PRO A 157 21.08 -22.59 -18.46
CA PRO A 157 19.89 -23.28 -18.94
C PRO A 157 19.51 -22.89 -20.37
N SER A 158 18.75 -23.74 -21.06
CA SER A 158 18.26 -23.45 -22.41
C SER A 158 17.28 -22.29 -22.41
N LEU A 159 17.20 -21.54 -23.52
CA LEU A 159 16.31 -20.38 -23.61
C LEU A 159 14.82 -20.74 -23.39
N PRO A 160 14.26 -21.86 -23.90
CA PRO A 160 12.89 -22.26 -23.60
C PRO A 160 12.64 -22.52 -22.10
N LEU A 161 13.59 -23.16 -21.41
CA LEU A 161 13.50 -23.39 -19.97
C LEU A 161 13.51 -22.07 -19.19
N LEU A 162 14.39 -21.13 -19.57
CA LEU A 162 14.45 -19.80 -18.97
C LEU A 162 13.16 -18.99 -19.19
N ARG A 163 12.53 -19.09 -20.37
CA ARG A 163 11.22 -18.46 -20.64
C ARG A 163 10.11 -19.03 -19.75
N ALA A 164 10.06 -20.35 -19.59
CA ALA A 164 9.09 -21.01 -18.71
C ALA A 164 9.32 -20.63 -17.23
N ALA A 165 10.59 -20.60 -16.80
CA ALA A 165 10.98 -20.15 -15.47
C ALA A 165 10.61 -18.67 -15.24
N ALA A 166 10.89 -17.79 -16.19
CA ALA A 166 10.50 -16.37 -16.13
C ALA A 166 8.99 -16.19 -15.99
N SER A 167 8.18 -16.96 -16.73
CA SER A 167 6.72 -16.95 -16.59
C SER A 167 6.29 -17.39 -15.19
N SER A 168 6.87 -18.48 -14.68
CA SER A 168 6.56 -18.99 -13.34
C SER A 168 6.97 -17.99 -12.24
N ALA A 169 8.12 -17.34 -12.40
CA ALA A 169 8.62 -16.32 -11.48
C ALA A 169 7.72 -15.08 -11.46
N LEU A 170 7.27 -14.60 -12.63
CA LEU A 170 6.36 -13.46 -12.73
C LEU A 170 5.00 -13.74 -12.10
N LEU A 171 4.46 -14.96 -12.26
CA LEU A 171 3.22 -15.37 -11.60
C LEU A 171 3.41 -15.40 -10.08
N TRP A 172 4.47 -16.04 -9.60
CA TRP A 172 4.76 -16.09 -8.17
C TRP A 172 4.95 -14.68 -7.56
N LEU A 173 5.66 -13.79 -8.27
CA LEU A 173 5.86 -12.40 -7.84
C LEU A 173 4.55 -11.62 -7.79
N ARG A 174 3.66 -11.81 -8.76
CA ARG A 174 2.34 -11.20 -8.76
C ARG A 174 1.58 -11.60 -7.49
N ASP A 175 1.46 -12.89 -7.22
CA ASP A 175 0.62 -13.39 -6.12
C ASP A 175 1.22 -13.08 -4.73
N ASN A 176 2.53 -13.25 -4.57
CA ASN A 176 3.20 -13.22 -3.26
C ASN A 176 3.76 -11.84 -2.91
N TYR A 177 4.25 -11.08 -3.90
CA TYR A 177 4.77 -9.74 -3.65
C TYR A 177 3.71 -8.67 -3.93
N TRP A 178 3.17 -8.59 -5.15
CA TRP A 178 2.27 -7.49 -5.52
C TRP A 178 0.91 -7.62 -4.85
N ASP A 179 0.20 -8.73 -5.06
CA ASP A 179 -1.13 -8.95 -4.47
C ASP A 179 -1.02 -9.21 -2.96
N GLY A 180 0.06 -9.85 -2.50
CA GLY A 180 0.40 -9.94 -1.08
C GLY A 180 0.53 -8.57 -0.42
N GLN A 181 1.29 -7.65 -1.03
CA GLN A 181 1.46 -6.29 -0.52
C GLN A 181 0.14 -5.50 -0.56
N CYS A 182 -0.68 -5.67 -1.59
CA CYS A 182 -2.01 -5.04 -1.66
C CYS A 182 -2.90 -5.46 -0.51
N ARG A 183 -3.00 -6.78 -0.26
CA ARG A 183 -3.77 -7.32 0.87
C ARG A 183 -3.30 -6.78 2.21
N VAL A 184 -1.99 -6.65 2.42
CA VAL A 184 -1.44 -6.06 3.65
C VAL A 184 -1.83 -4.59 3.80
N LEU A 185 -1.82 -3.83 2.70
CA LEU A 185 -2.22 -2.42 2.72
C LEU A 185 -3.73 -2.25 2.96
N GLU A 186 -4.54 -3.06 2.30
CA GLU A 186 -6.00 -3.10 2.48
C GLU A 186 -6.35 -3.47 3.92
N ALA A 187 -5.78 -4.54 4.45
CA ALA A 187 -5.98 -4.97 5.84
C ALA A 187 -5.52 -3.90 6.85
N ALA A 188 -4.41 -3.19 6.58
CA ALA A 188 -3.97 -2.07 7.41
C ALA A 188 -4.98 -0.91 7.35
N GLY A 189 -5.51 -0.59 6.17
CA GLY A 189 -6.55 0.42 5.97
C GLY A 189 -7.84 0.08 6.74
N GLU A 190 -8.32 -1.15 6.59
CA GLU A 190 -9.48 -1.68 7.33
C GLU A 190 -9.26 -1.63 8.84
N ARG A 191 -8.07 -2.04 9.30
CA ARG A 191 -7.71 -1.98 10.72
C ARG A 191 -7.75 -0.54 11.24
N ILE A 192 -7.15 0.41 10.53
CA ILE A 192 -7.20 1.83 10.88
C ILE A 192 -8.65 2.32 10.92
N GLY A 193 -9.48 1.99 9.92
CA GLY A 193 -10.90 2.36 9.88
C GLY A 193 -11.68 1.80 11.08
N SER A 194 -11.42 0.55 11.47
CA SER A 194 -12.04 -0.06 12.66
C SER A 194 -11.64 0.66 13.95
N LEU A 195 -10.36 1.01 14.11
CA LEU A 195 -9.86 1.75 15.26
C LEU A 195 -10.45 3.16 15.32
N LEU A 196 -10.58 3.83 14.18
CA LEU A 196 -11.23 5.14 14.08
C LEU A 196 -12.71 5.08 14.48
N THR A 197 -13.41 4.01 14.09
CA THR A 197 -14.80 3.76 14.48
C THR A 197 -14.93 3.52 15.99
N ILE A 198 -14.06 2.68 16.56
CA ILE A 198 -14.01 2.43 18.01
C ILE A 198 -13.74 3.75 18.77
N LEU A 199 -12.78 4.54 18.27
CA LEU A 199 -12.46 5.85 18.84
C LEU A 199 -13.68 6.77 18.82
N ALA A 200 -14.36 6.90 17.69
CA ALA A 200 -15.54 7.75 17.54
C ALA A 200 -16.70 7.31 18.45
N ASN A 201 -17.00 6.01 18.49
CA ASN A 201 -18.04 5.43 19.35
C ASN A 201 -17.73 5.67 20.84
N SER A 202 -16.46 5.56 21.24
CA SER A 202 -16.05 5.84 22.63
C SER A 202 -16.28 7.29 23.04
N TRP A 203 -16.19 8.23 22.09
CA TRP A 203 -16.48 9.64 22.32
C TRP A 203 -17.98 9.91 22.34
N GLN A 204 -18.76 9.29 21.45
CA GLN A 204 -20.23 9.36 21.48
C GLN A 204 -20.78 8.85 22.82
N ALA A 205 -20.32 7.68 23.28
CA ALA A 205 -20.71 7.12 24.57
C ALA A 205 -20.40 8.07 25.74
N ALA A 206 -19.22 8.70 25.74
CA ALA A 206 -18.84 9.68 26.75
C ALA A 206 -19.74 10.93 26.73
N THR A 207 -20.15 11.39 25.55
CA THR A 207 -21.06 12.54 25.43
C THR A 207 -22.49 12.23 25.88
N VAL A 208 -22.99 11.01 25.64
CA VAL A 208 -24.31 10.56 26.12
C VAL A 208 -24.32 10.37 27.63
N ALA A 209 -23.21 9.89 28.22
CA ALA A 209 -23.04 9.74 29.66
C ALA A 209 -22.98 11.08 30.44
N GLY A 210 -23.17 12.23 29.76
CA GLY A 210 -23.31 13.52 30.42
C GLY A 210 -22.00 14.16 30.88
N PHE A 211 -20.84 13.72 30.36
CA PHE A 211 -19.59 14.42 30.63
C PHE A 211 -19.64 15.83 30.04
N SER A 212 -19.79 16.83 30.92
CA SER A 212 -19.77 18.23 30.55
C SER A 212 -18.35 18.63 30.12
N CYS A 213 -18.28 19.43 29.06
CA CYS A 213 -17.05 19.86 28.38
C CYS A 213 -16.07 20.65 29.29
N GLY A 214 -16.44 20.98 30.53
CA GLY A 214 -15.60 21.74 31.47
C GLY A 214 -14.47 20.92 32.10
N ALA A 215 -14.70 19.64 32.41
CA ALA A 215 -13.68 18.80 33.06
C ALA A 215 -12.55 18.36 32.10
N MET A 216 -12.82 18.34 30.79
CA MET A 216 -11.90 17.77 29.80
C MET A 216 -10.77 18.72 29.37
N ALA A 217 -10.97 20.04 29.49
CA ALA A 217 -9.91 21.02 29.28
C ALA A 217 -8.99 21.16 30.50
N ALA A 218 -9.53 20.94 31.71
CA ALA A 218 -8.80 21.02 32.97
C ALA A 218 -7.96 19.76 33.25
N ALA A 219 -8.50 18.55 33.01
CA ALA A 219 -7.77 17.31 33.24
C ALA A 219 -6.57 17.10 32.28
N VAL A 220 -6.67 17.60 31.05
CA VAL A 220 -5.58 17.46 30.04
C VAL A 220 -4.44 18.45 30.26
N ALA A 221 -4.61 19.47 31.11
CA ALA A 221 -3.60 20.48 31.39
C ALA A 221 -2.78 20.21 32.66
N LEU A 222 -3.17 19.23 33.50
CA LEU A 222 -2.57 19.03 34.83
C LEU A 222 -1.88 17.66 35.03
N GLU A 223 -1.92 16.74 34.07
CA GLU A 223 -1.35 15.38 34.25
C GLU A 223 0.12 15.23 33.78
N GLU A 224 0.90 16.32 33.70
CA GLU A 224 2.37 16.22 33.51
C GLU A 224 3.19 16.35 34.81
N GLU A 225 2.56 16.63 35.96
CA GLU A 225 3.23 16.65 37.27
C GLU A 225 2.33 16.03 38.34
N GLU A 226 2.48 14.74 38.63
CA GLU A 226 2.29 14.10 39.94
C GLU A 226 2.34 12.57 39.76
N GLU A 227 3.48 11.96 40.13
CA GLU A 227 3.57 10.55 40.47
C GLU A 227 3.46 10.39 41.99
N GLU A 228 2.66 9.39 42.36
CA GLU A 228 2.53 8.72 43.67
C GLU A 228 1.82 9.47 44.80
N GLU A 229 0.52 9.17 44.97
CA GLU A 229 0.04 8.67 46.25
C GLU A 229 -1.18 7.74 46.10
N ASP A 230 -1.05 6.56 46.71
CA ASP A 230 -2.03 5.48 46.83
C ASP A 230 -3.16 5.91 47.77
N VAL A 231 -4.43 5.94 47.32
CA VAL A 231 -5.58 5.87 48.22
C VAL A 231 -6.75 5.11 47.58
N ASP A 232 -7.07 3.97 48.20
CA ASP A 232 -8.27 3.18 47.99
C ASP A 232 -9.56 4.00 48.25
N ALA A 233 -10.50 3.96 47.30
CA ALA A 233 -11.90 4.31 47.56
C ALA A 233 -12.85 3.56 46.62
N GLU A 234 -13.38 2.45 47.12
CA GLU A 234 -14.52 1.72 46.57
C GLU A 234 -15.83 2.55 46.61
N THR A 235 -16.77 2.15 45.74
CA THR A 235 -18.22 2.45 45.72
C THR A 235 -18.75 3.63 44.88
N LYS A 236 -18.80 3.40 43.56
CA LYS A 236 -20.00 3.57 42.71
C LYS A 236 -19.65 3.08 41.31
N ALA A 237 -20.40 2.09 40.81
CA ALA A 237 -20.28 1.45 39.50
C ALA A 237 -19.56 2.32 38.43
N SER A 238 -18.23 2.24 38.43
CA SER A 238 -17.35 3.05 37.58
C SER A 238 -17.15 2.33 36.25
N TYR A 239 -18.25 2.13 35.55
CA TYR A 239 -18.24 1.77 34.14
C TYR A 239 -18.80 2.97 33.36
N SER A 240 -17.93 3.92 33.00
CA SER A 240 -18.14 4.81 31.84
C SER A 240 -16.96 5.75 31.56
N GLY A 241 -16.28 6.24 32.60
CA GLY A 241 -15.19 7.22 32.46
C GLY A 241 -13.81 6.59 32.21
N SER A 242 -13.33 5.80 33.17
CA SER A 242 -11.98 5.19 33.17
C SER A 242 -11.80 4.18 32.04
N GLU A 243 -12.78 3.31 31.82
CA GLU A 243 -12.75 2.32 30.74
C GLU A 243 -12.77 2.99 29.36
N GLY A 244 -13.63 3.99 29.16
CA GLY A 244 -13.65 4.77 27.93
C GLY A 244 -12.34 5.52 27.68
N GLN A 245 -11.71 6.08 28.73
CA GLN A 245 -10.38 6.69 28.62
C GLN A 245 -9.29 5.68 28.27
N ARG A 246 -9.33 4.47 28.84
CA ARG A 246 -8.39 3.39 28.53
C ARG A 246 -8.51 2.95 27.07
N VAL A 247 -9.73 2.71 26.59
CA VAL A 247 -10.00 2.36 25.18
C VAL A 247 -9.46 3.44 24.24
N ARG A 248 -9.71 4.73 24.52
CA ARG A 248 -9.18 5.84 23.72
C ARG A 248 -7.65 5.86 23.69
N ARG A 249 -7.00 5.71 24.84
CA ARG A 249 -5.53 5.68 24.94
C ARG A 249 -4.93 4.51 24.17
N GLN A 250 -5.49 3.31 24.34
CA GLN A 250 -5.04 2.11 23.65
C GLN A 250 -5.22 2.22 22.14
N THR A 251 -6.40 2.64 21.69
CA THR A 251 -6.73 2.81 20.26
C THR A 251 -5.80 3.84 19.62
N MET A 252 -5.53 4.96 20.29
CA MET A 252 -4.62 5.98 19.79
C MET A 252 -3.17 5.49 19.72
N SER A 253 -2.73 4.71 20.72
CA SER A 253 -1.40 4.09 20.71
C SER A 253 -1.24 3.09 19.57
N GLU A 254 -2.29 2.29 19.30
CA GLU A 254 -2.30 1.35 18.18
C GLU A 254 -2.26 2.08 16.82
N ILE A 255 -3.08 3.13 16.63
CA ILE A 255 -3.02 3.97 15.42
C ILE A 255 -1.62 4.55 15.22
N ARG A 256 -0.96 5.00 16.30
CA ARG A 256 0.42 5.51 16.25
C ARG A 256 1.44 4.44 15.87
N SER A 257 1.24 3.21 16.31
CA SER A 257 2.11 2.09 15.96
C SER A 257 2.00 1.70 14.49
N LEU A 258 0.79 1.81 13.92
CA LEU A 258 0.50 1.50 12.52
C LEU A 258 0.89 2.64 11.58
N VAL A 259 0.66 3.89 11.99
CA VAL A 259 0.82 5.09 11.15
C VAL A 259 1.71 6.12 11.83
N PRO A 260 3.01 6.18 11.47
CA PRO A 260 3.89 7.26 11.88
C PRO A 260 3.43 8.61 11.31
N THR A 261 3.86 9.72 11.92
CA THR A 261 3.47 11.08 11.51
C THR A 261 3.84 11.42 10.06
N SER A 262 4.86 10.78 9.50
CA SER A 262 5.25 10.91 8.09
C SER A 262 4.25 10.31 7.10
N PHE A 263 3.38 9.40 7.56
CA PHE A 263 2.43 8.63 6.75
C PHE A 263 0.98 9.06 7.02
N THR A 264 0.77 10.37 7.18
CA THR A 264 -0.58 10.92 7.47
C THR A 264 -1.55 10.71 6.31
N LYS A 265 -1.06 10.59 5.07
CA LYS A 265 -1.89 10.36 3.87
C LYS A 265 -2.52 8.96 3.84
N GLU A 266 -1.89 7.99 4.48
CA GLU A 266 -2.41 6.63 4.64
C GLU A 266 -3.63 6.61 5.57
N LEU A 267 -3.72 7.56 6.50
CA LEU A 267 -4.88 7.73 7.38
C LEU A 267 -6.08 8.38 6.66
N LEU A 268 -5.88 8.96 5.47
CA LEU A 268 -6.88 9.78 4.80
C LEU A 268 -8.10 8.97 4.35
N GLN A 269 -7.89 7.89 3.59
CA GLN A 269 -8.98 7.05 3.08
C GLN A 269 -9.84 6.47 4.21
N PRO A 270 -9.25 5.82 5.25
CA PRO A 270 -10.03 5.34 6.39
C PRO A 270 -10.84 6.43 7.12
N ILE A 271 -10.36 7.68 7.15
CA ILE A 271 -11.12 8.79 7.74
C ILE A 271 -12.31 9.19 6.87
N LEU A 272 -12.14 9.21 5.55
CA LEU A 272 -13.22 9.54 4.60
C LEU A 272 -14.28 8.45 4.55
N ASP A 273 -13.87 7.18 4.62
CA ASP A 273 -14.78 6.02 4.61
C ASP A 273 -15.49 5.82 5.96
N CYS A 274 -14.93 6.34 7.05
CA CYS A 274 -15.54 6.24 8.37
C CYS A 274 -16.74 7.20 8.46
N ALA A 275 -17.93 6.70 8.13
CA ALA A 275 -19.19 7.46 8.17
C ALA A 275 -19.45 8.18 9.51
N VAL A 276 -19.01 7.58 10.64
CA VAL A 276 -19.11 8.18 11.99
C VAL A 276 -18.23 9.44 12.13
N LEU A 277 -17.19 9.56 11.30
CA LEU A 277 -16.27 10.70 11.25
C LEU A 277 -16.62 11.70 10.13
N VAL A 278 -17.83 11.65 9.58
CA VAL A 278 -18.38 12.66 8.66
C VAL A 278 -19.22 13.66 9.47
N PRO A 279 -19.13 14.98 9.21
CA PRO A 279 -20.02 15.95 9.84
C PRO A 279 -21.48 15.65 9.44
N PRO A 280 -22.42 15.47 10.38
CA PRO A 280 -23.82 15.19 10.05
C PRO A 280 -24.46 16.37 9.30
N GLU A 281 -25.33 16.05 8.35
CA GLU A 281 -26.08 17.02 7.56
C GLU A 281 -27.12 17.78 8.41
N PRO A 282 -27.40 19.06 8.09
CA PRO A 282 -28.40 19.83 8.82
C PRO A 282 -29.82 19.33 8.53
N VAL A 283 -30.62 19.07 9.58
CA VAL A 283 -32.04 18.71 9.40
C VAL A 283 -32.80 19.83 8.70
N PRO A 284 -33.49 19.57 7.58
CA PRO A 284 -34.37 20.55 6.96
C PRO A 284 -35.53 20.91 7.89
N ALA A 285 -35.81 22.20 8.04
CA ALA A 285 -36.96 22.66 8.80
C ALA A 285 -38.25 22.27 8.06
N VAL A 286 -39.07 21.40 8.66
CA VAL A 286 -40.36 21.00 8.08
C VAL A 286 -41.48 21.83 8.71
N PRO A 287 -42.05 22.82 8.00
CA PRO A 287 -43.23 23.54 8.48
C PRO A 287 -44.46 22.63 8.42
N GLY A 288 -45.24 22.57 9.51
CA GLY A 288 -46.49 21.81 9.58
C GLY A 288 -46.39 20.36 10.07
N ALA A 289 -45.28 19.98 10.70
CA ALA A 289 -45.07 18.62 11.22
C ALA A 289 -46.04 18.25 12.36
N SER A 290 -46.57 17.01 12.32
CA SER A 290 -47.40 16.42 13.38
C SER A 290 -46.64 16.28 14.72
N GLN A 291 -47.34 16.15 15.86
CA GLN A 291 -46.70 15.98 17.18
C GLN A 291 -45.74 14.78 17.24
N GLN A 292 -46.09 13.66 16.59
CA GLN A 292 -45.20 12.49 16.49
C GLN A 292 -43.96 12.82 15.66
N GLN A 293 -44.10 13.54 14.55
CA GLN A 293 -42.95 14.03 13.77
C GLN A 293 -42.10 15.01 14.58
N GLN A 294 -42.68 15.90 15.40
CA GLN A 294 -41.94 16.83 16.25
C GLN A 294 -41.12 16.12 17.34
N GLN A 295 -41.64 15.05 17.95
CA GLN A 295 -40.88 14.22 18.89
C GLN A 295 -39.77 13.42 18.20
N GLN A 296 -40.00 12.93 16.99
CA GLN A 296 -38.96 12.27 16.20
C GLN A 296 -37.86 13.25 15.78
N LEU A 297 -38.23 14.44 15.31
CA LEU A 297 -37.31 15.54 14.95
C LEU A 297 -36.47 15.98 16.13
N SER A 298 -37.04 16.14 17.33
CA SER A 298 -36.27 16.53 18.52
C SER A 298 -35.28 15.44 18.96
N THR A 299 -35.68 14.17 18.88
CA THR A 299 -34.79 13.04 19.17
C THR A 299 -33.65 12.96 18.16
N GLN A 300 -33.95 13.17 16.87
CA GLN A 300 -32.95 13.19 15.81
C GLN A 300 -31.95 14.36 15.98
N GLN A 301 -32.44 15.56 16.27
CA GLN A 301 -31.61 16.73 16.56
C GLN A 301 -30.67 16.49 17.75
N GLN A 302 -31.15 15.83 18.81
CA GLN A 302 -30.31 15.49 19.96
C GLN A 302 -29.19 14.52 19.58
N ARG A 303 -29.48 13.50 18.76
CA ARG A 303 -28.47 12.55 18.25
C ARG A 303 -27.42 13.26 17.39
N GLU A 304 -27.83 14.12 16.48
CA GLU A 304 -26.91 14.89 15.64
C GLU A 304 -25.99 15.81 16.44
N ILE A 305 -26.49 16.43 17.52
CA ILE A 305 -25.67 17.25 18.42
C ILE A 305 -24.60 16.40 19.11
N VAL A 306 -24.96 15.19 19.55
CA VAL A 306 -24.03 14.21 20.15
C VAL A 306 -22.97 13.81 19.13
N ASP A 307 -23.38 13.47 17.91
CA ASP A 307 -22.49 13.06 16.83
C ASP A 307 -21.55 14.19 16.40
N LEU A 308 -22.04 15.41 16.26
CA LEU A 308 -21.23 16.60 16.00
C LEU A 308 -20.17 16.82 17.07
N ARG A 309 -20.52 16.64 18.34
CA ARG A 309 -19.57 16.81 19.46
C ARG A 309 -18.51 15.72 19.47
N ALA A 310 -18.90 14.47 19.25
CA ALA A 310 -17.98 13.33 19.16
C ALA A 310 -17.05 13.47 17.95
N TRP A 311 -17.57 13.85 16.80
CA TRP A 311 -16.82 14.18 15.59
C TRP A 311 -15.77 15.26 15.85
N ARG A 312 -16.19 16.42 16.41
CA ARG A 312 -15.28 17.53 16.75
C ARG A 312 -14.21 17.11 17.77
N SER A 313 -14.54 16.24 18.72
CA SER A 313 -13.57 15.74 19.69
C SER A 313 -12.54 14.85 19.02
N THR A 314 -12.99 13.88 18.22
CA THR A 314 -12.12 12.92 17.54
C THR A 314 -11.20 13.63 16.57
N MET A 315 -11.74 14.53 15.74
CA MET A 315 -10.96 15.29 14.77
C MET A 315 -9.93 16.21 15.44
N ARG A 316 -10.27 16.88 16.56
CA ARG A 316 -9.29 17.68 17.32
C ARG A 316 -8.12 16.84 17.82
N HIS A 317 -8.37 15.64 18.33
CA HIS A 317 -7.30 14.76 18.80
C HIS A 317 -6.43 14.30 17.63
N LEU A 318 -7.03 13.80 16.55
CA LEU A 318 -6.27 13.40 15.36
C LEU A 318 -5.43 14.54 14.80
N LEU A 319 -5.95 15.76 14.73
CA LEU A 319 -5.22 16.94 14.25
C LEU A 319 -4.09 17.38 15.19
N ARG A 320 -4.21 17.16 16.50
CA ARG A 320 -3.12 17.43 17.46
C ARG A 320 -1.91 16.54 17.19
N TRP A 321 -2.16 15.26 16.95
CA TRP A 321 -1.09 14.26 16.72
C TRP A 321 -0.61 14.21 15.27
N TYR A 322 -1.49 14.52 14.31
CA TYR A 322 -1.23 14.51 12.88
C TYR A 322 -1.61 15.86 12.25
N PRO A 323 -0.83 16.94 12.49
CA PRO A 323 -1.17 18.28 12.00
C PRO A 323 -1.30 18.37 10.47
N ARG A 324 -0.54 17.53 9.75
CA ARG A 324 -0.54 17.46 8.29
C ARG A 324 -1.87 16.98 7.70
N LEU A 325 -2.70 16.32 8.50
CA LEU A 325 -3.99 15.83 8.06
C LEU A 325 -4.93 16.97 7.67
N ARG A 326 -4.84 18.12 8.37
CA ARG A 326 -5.61 19.33 8.03
C ARG A 326 -5.37 19.77 6.60
N LEU A 327 -4.11 19.79 6.16
CA LEU A 327 -3.75 20.19 4.80
C LEU A 327 -4.26 19.20 3.75
N LEU A 328 -4.31 17.90 4.09
CA LEU A 328 -4.77 16.86 3.19
C LEU A 328 -6.29 16.85 3.08
N LEU A 329 -7.03 16.96 4.18
CA LEU A 329 -8.49 17.06 4.16
C LEU A 329 -8.98 18.29 3.39
N LEU A 330 -8.27 19.42 3.49
CA LEU A 330 -8.59 20.63 2.73
C LEU A 330 -8.32 20.49 1.23
N LYS A 331 -7.38 19.63 0.82
CA LYS A 331 -7.08 19.34 -0.60
C LYS A 331 -8.03 18.32 -1.22
N VAL A 332 -8.60 17.44 -0.41
CA VAL A 332 -9.52 16.38 -0.86
C VAL A 332 -10.98 16.90 -0.95
N GLY A 333 -11.24 18.09 -0.40
CA GLY A 333 -12.56 18.71 -0.29
C GLY A 333 -13.19 19.27 -1.57
N ASP A 334 -12.89 18.74 -2.76
CA ASP A 334 -13.72 18.96 -3.96
C ASP A 334 -14.91 17.97 -4.07
N PHE A 335 -15.11 17.13 -3.05
CA PHE A 335 -16.36 16.38 -2.88
C PHE A 335 -17.43 17.26 -2.23
N GLY A 336 -18.18 17.98 -3.06
CA GLY A 336 -19.64 18.13 -2.94
C GLY A 336 -20.28 18.54 -1.60
N VAL A 337 -19.59 19.25 -0.70
CA VAL A 337 -20.20 19.82 0.53
C VAL A 337 -20.16 21.34 0.46
N PRO A 338 -21.27 22.06 0.72
CA PRO A 338 -21.34 23.51 0.58
C PRO A 338 -20.33 24.22 1.49
N THR A 339 -19.68 25.22 0.92
CA THR A 339 -18.78 26.22 1.50
C THR A 339 -19.38 26.91 2.74
N GLY A 340 -19.36 26.22 3.90
CA GLY A 340 -19.96 26.74 5.14
C GLY A 340 -19.14 26.53 6.42
N LEU A 341 -18.10 25.69 6.43
CA LEU A 341 -17.38 25.32 7.66
C LEU A 341 -15.87 25.61 7.64
N LEU A 342 -15.48 26.66 6.91
CA LEU A 342 -14.18 27.33 7.08
C LEU A 342 -14.32 28.63 7.88
N ARG A 343 -14.82 28.53 9.11
CA ARG A 343 -14.56 29.53 10.16
C ARG A 343 -14.21 28.84 11.46
N LEU A 344 -13.03 28.23 11.51
CA LEU A 344 -12.30 28.04 12.76
C LEU A 344 -11.04 28.93 12.69
N THR A 345 -11.29 30.16 13.15
CA THR A 345 -10.35 31.10 13.79
C THR A 345 -9.09 31.49 13.01
N ARG A 346 -9.22 32.51 12.16
CA ARG A 346 -8.24 33.62 12.11
C ARG A 346 -8.47 34.47 13.36
N TYR A 347 -7.60 34.36 14.35
CA TYR A 347 -7.30 35.30 15.45
C TYR A 347 -6.29 34.54 16.31
N GLY A 348 -5.05 34.93 16.53
CA GLY A 348 -4.22 36.05 16.12
C GLY A 348 -2.93 35.90 16.93
N HIS A 349 -1.78 36.24 16.36
CA HIS A 349 -0.74 37.02 17.02
C HIS A 349 0.30 37.39 15.95
N MET A 350 0.21 38.65 15.52
CA MET A 350 1.35 39.41 15.08
C MET A 350 2.27 39.60 16.28
N ARG A 351 3.46 39.01 16.25
CA ARG A 351 4.77 39.66 16.38
C ARG A 351 5.87 38.62 16.43
#